data_AF-A0A9C9W526-F1
#
_entry.id   AF-A0A9C9W526-F1
#
_cell.length_a   1.000
_cell.length_b   1.000
_cell.length_c   1.000
_cell.angle_alpha   90.00
_cell.angle_beta   90.00
_cell.angle_gamma   90.00
#
_symmetry.space_group_name_H-M   'P 1'
#
loop_
_entity.id
_entity.type
_entity.pdbx_description
1 polymer ?
#
loop_
_entity_poly.entity_id
_entity_poly.type
_entity_poly.pdbx_seq_one_letter_code
_entity_poly.pdbx_strand_id
1 'polypeptide(L)'
;MVYVDDSPIHGKGLFARRFIPAGSLIGRIRGEPTTDDGAYVLWLDEKRGIRVQCDLRFINHSDRPNAVYYDTLEVCAVRDIQPGEEITHDYNQG
;
A
#
# COMPACT_ATOMS: atom_id res chain seq x y z
N MET A 1 -13.82 -0.65 0.26
CA MET A 1 -13.14 -1.45 1.31
C MET A 1 -12.18 -0.60 2.10
N VAL A 2 -11.43 0.27 1.43
CA VAL A 2 -10.54 1.27 2.03
C VAL A 2 -11.06 2.69 1.77
N TYR A 3 -10.46 3.69 2.41
CA TYR A 3 -10.65 5.11 2.12
C TYR A 3 -9.35 5.88 2.39
N VAL A 4 -9.22 7.08 1.83
CA VAL A 4 -8.06 7.95 2.02
C VAL A 4 -8.44 9.07 2.99
N ASP A 5 -7.56 9.35 3.95
CA ASP A 5 -7.72 10.43 4.92
C ASP A 5 -6.36 11.04 5.32
N ASP A 6 -6.36 12.08 6.15
CA ASP A 6 -5.12 12.61 6.74
C ASP A 6 -4.44 11.58 7.64
N SER A 7 -3.16 11.33 7.37
CA SER A 7 -2.37 10.35 8.12
C SER A 7 -1.70 11.01 9.32
N PRO A 8 -1.72 10.37 10.51
CA PRO A 8 -0.89 10.77 11.64
C PRO A 8 0.61 10.50 11.41
N ILE A 9 0.97 9.68 10.42
CA ILE A 9 2.36 9.37 10.05
C ILE A 9 2.90 10.47 9.14
N HIS A 10 2.32 10.61 7.95
CA HIS A 10 2.75 11.61 6.97
C HIS A 10 1.70 11.82 5.86
N GLY A 11 1.35 13.08 5.58
CA GLY A 11 0.48 13.45 4.46
C GLY A 11 -0.87 12.74 4.48
N LYS A 12 -1.18 11.98 3.42
CA LYS A 12 -2.39 11.18 3.31
C LYS A 12 -2.08 9.71 3.59
N GLY A 13 -3.01 9.02 4.23
CA GLY A 13 -2.94 7.60 4.55
C GLY A 13 -4.10 6.84 3.92
N LEU A 14 -3.91 5.53 3.75
CA LEU A 14 -4.97 4.60 3.36
C LEU A 14 -5.52 3.90 4.60
N PHE A 15 -6.83 3.90 4.79
CA PHE A 15 -7.47 3.38 6.00
C PHE A 15 -8.49 2.30 5.66
N ALA A 16 -8.66 1.34 6.57
CA ALA A 16 -9.67 0.29 6.45
C ALA A 16 -11.07 0.85 6.75
N ARG A 17 -12.01 0.76 5.79
CA ARG A 17 -13.40 1.21 6.00
C ARG A 17 -14.23 0.21 6.81
N ARG A 18 -13.76 -1.04 6.91
CA ARG A 18 -14.38 -2.17 7.60
C ARG A 18 -13.30 -3.12 8.07
N PHE A 19 -13.66 -4.11 8.89
CA PHE A 19 -12.75 -5.18 9.29
C PHE A 19 -12.20 -5.92 8.08
N ILE A 20 -10.88 -6.12 8.04
CA ILE A 20 -10.17 -6.88 7.01
C ILE A 20 -9.41 -8.02 7.71
N PRO A 21 -9.83 -9.28 7.51
CA PRO A 21 -9.12 -10.43 8.08
C PRO A 21 -7.70 -10.56 7.54
N ALA A 22 -6.79 -11.10 8.35
CA ALA A 22 -5.47 -11.53 7.91
C ALA A 22 -5.54 -12.40 6.64
N GLY A 23 -4.61 -12.19 5.71
CA GLY A 23 -4.54 -12.88 4.42
C GLY A 23 -5.49 -12.34 3.35
N SER A 24 -6.36 -11.37 3.67
CA SER A 24 -7.29 -10.80 2.69
C SER A 24 -6.58 -9.93 1.66
N LEU A 25 -6.99 -10.06 0.40
CA LEU A 25 -6.59 -9.13 -0.66
C LEU A 25 -7.24 -7.76 -0.41
N ILE A 26 -6.41 -6.75 -0.17
CA ILE A 26 -6.83 -5.34 0.00
C ILE A 26 -7.06 -4.70 -1.36
N GLY A 27 -6.20 -4.99 -2.32
CA GLY A 27 -6.33 -4.48 -3.68
C GLY A 27 -5.19 -4.91 -4.58
N ARG A 28 -5.28 -4.51 -5.84
CA ARG A 28 -4.19 -4.65 -6.81
C ARG A 28 -3.70 -3.27 -7.20
N ILE A 29 -2.38 -3.11 -7.26
CA ILE A 29 -1.75 -1.90 -7.75
C ILE A 29 -2.18 -1.69 -9.20
N ARG A 30 -2.67 -0.47 -9.48
CA ARG A 30 -3.01 -0.02 -10.82
C ARG A 30 -2.22 1.24 -11.10
N GLY A 31 -1.56 1.24 -12.24
CA GLY A 31 -0.67 2.31 -12.62
C GLY A 31 -0.05 2.06 -13.98
N GLU A 32 0.81 2.97 -14.38
CA GLU A 32 1.54 2.88 -15.64
C GLU A 32 2.98 2.45 -15.37
N PRO A 33 3.55 1.53 -16.15
CA PRO A 33 4.97 1.23 -16.10
C PRO A 33 5.79 2.50 -16.33
N THR A 34 6.86 2.66 -15.58
CA THR A 34 7.76 3.80 -15.70
C THR A 34 9.20 3.40 -15.38
N THR A 35 10.14 4.16 -15.92
CA THR A 35 11.57 4.09 -15.59
C THR A 35 12.06 5.38 -14.94
N ASP A 36 11.14 6.33 -14.69
CA ASP A 36 11.47 7.63 -14.11
C ASP A 36 11.05 7.64 -12.64
N ASP A 37 11.93 8.16 -11.80
CA ASP A 37 11.60 8.45 -10.41
C ASP A 37 10.52 9.53 -10.30
N GLY A 38 9.78 9.48 -9.19
CA GLY A 38 8.78 10.49 -8.88
C GLY A 38 7.85 10.08 -7.76
N ALA A 39 6.93 10.98 -7.43
CA ALA A 39 5.89 10.70 -6.46
C ALA A 39 5.08 9.46 -6.87
N TYR A 40 4.83 8.57 -5.90
CA TYR A 40 4.00 7.37 -6.07
C TYR A 40 4.55 6.34 -7.05
N VAL A 41 5.85 6.37 -7.35
CA VAL A 41 6.52 5.29 -8.09
C VAL A 41 6.86 4.15 -7.13
N LEU A 42 6.31 2.98 -7.41
CA LEU A 42 6.69 1.73 -6.76
C LEU A 42 7.71 1.02 -7.66
N TRP A 43 8.95 0.89 -7.19
CA TRP A 43 9.99 0.12 -7.87
C TRP A 43 9.78 -1.37 -7.63
N LEU A 44 9.68 -2.16 -8.70
CA LEU A 44 9.59 -3.61 -8.66
C LEU A 44 10.97 -4.26 -8.74
N ASP A 45 11.90 -3.58 -9.41
CA ASP A 45 13.34 -3.89 -9.43
C ASP A 45 14.13 -2.63 -9.84
N GLU A 46 15.44 -2.79 -10.06
CA GLU A 46 16.38 -1.71 -10.44
C GLU A 46 16.01 -0.94 -11.73
N LYS A 47 15.13 -1.49 -12.58
CA LYS A 47 14.82 -0.93 -13.91
C LYS A 47 13.33 -0.77 -14.18
N ARG A 48 12.46 -1.41 -13.40
CA ARG A 48 11.01 -1.43 -13.62
C ARG A 48 10.30 -0.80 -12.43
N GLY A 49 9.71 0.38 -12.67
CA GLY A 49 8.79 1.03 -11.76
C GLY A 49 7.35 0.97 -12.27
N ILE A 50 6.41 1.19 -11.37
CA ILE A 50 5.01 1.49 -11.69
C ILE A 50 4.64 2.80 -11.01
N ARG A 51 4.18 3.77 -11.78
CA ARG A 51 3.55 4.98 -11.25
C ARG A 51 2.13 4.65 -10.81
N VAL A 52 1.93 4.52 -9.50
CA VAL A 52 0.66 4.08 -8.92
C VAL A 52 -0.40 5.17 -9.05
N GLN A 53 -1.52 4.84 -9.68
CA GLN A 53 -2.63 5.77 -9.93
C GLN A 53 -3.85 5.50 -9.04
N CYS A 54 -3.93 4.34 -8.39
CA CYS A 54 -4.99 4.02 -7.42
C CYS A 54 -4.66 4.50 -6.00
N ASP A 55 -5.68 4.44 -5.12
CA ASP A 55 -5.58 4.86 -3.71
C ASP A 55 -4.49 4.13 -2.91
N LEU A 56 -4.03 2.96 -3.38
CA LEU A 56 -2.93 2.21 -2.75
C LEU A 56 -1.61 2.98 -2.73
N ARG A 57 -1.49 4.07 -3.49
CA ARG A 57 -0.35 5.00 -3.42
C ARG A 57 -0.22 5.74 -2.09
N PHE A 58 -1.27 5.72 -1.26
CA PHE A 58 -1.31 6.36 0.06
C PHE A 58 -1.02 5.37 1.20
N ILE A 59 -0.56 4.16 0.90
CA ILE A 59 -0.08 3.24 1.93
C ILE A 59 1.27 3.73 2.43
N ASN A 60 1.29 4.18 3.68
CA ASN A 60 2.50 4.67 4.33
C ASN A 60 3.39 3.54 4.83
N HIS A 61 4.59 3.91 5.26
CA HIS A 61 5.52 2.99 5.88
C HIS A 61 5.38 2.92 7.39
N SER A 62 5.60 1.72 7.93
CA SER A 62 5.68 1.44 9.36
C SER A 62 6.63 0.28 9.61
N ASP A 63 7.43 0.35 10.68
CA ASP A 63 8.25 -0.77 11.18
C ASP A 63 7.39 -1.94 11.73
N ARG A 64 6.09 -1.72 11.91
CA ARG A 64 5.11 -2.72 12.36
C ARG A 64 3.94 -2.75 11.37
N PRO A 65 4.19 -3.18 10.13
CA PRO A 65 3.21 -3.09 9.05
C PRO A 65 2.00 -4.01 9.29
N ASN A 66 0.92 -3.75 8.55
CA ASN A 66 -0.26 -4.61 8.50
C ASN A 66 -0.64 -5.03 7.07
N ALA A 67 0.11 -4.58 6.07
CA ALA A 67 0.00 -5.03 4.69
C ALA A 67 1.38 -5.37 4.07
N VAL A 68 1.35 -6.23 3.05
CA VAL A 68 2.51 -6.63 2.24
C VAL A 68 2.19 -6.49 0.75
N TYR A 69 3.20 -6.17 -0.05
CA TYR A 69 3.14 -6.14 -1.51
C TYR A 69 3.69 -7.44 -2.06
N TYR A 70 3.02 -8.02 -3.06
CA TYR A 70 3.52 -9.15 -3.83
C TYR A 70 3.95 -8.71 -5.24
N ASP A 71 4.87 -9.46 -5.85
CA ASP A 71 5.31 -9.27 -7.24
C ASP A 71 4.16 -9.31 -8.25
N THR A 72 3.06 -9.97 -7.90
CA THR A 72 1.79 -10.00 -8.65
C THR A 72 1.01 -8.69 -8.60
N LEU A 73 1.58 -7.64 -8.00
CA LEU A 73 0.97 -6.33 -7.75
C LEU A 73 -0.21 -6.40 -6.78
N GLU A 74 -0.32 -7.47 -6.00
CA GLU A 74 -1.34 -7.65 -4.98
C GLU A 74 -0.86 -7.05 -3.65
N VAL A 75 -1.77 -6.35 -2.96
CA VAL A 75 -1.57 -5.89 -1.59
C VAL A 75 -2.50 -6.68 -0.69
N CYS A 76 -1.93 -7.39 0.29
CA CYS A 76 -2.68 -8.24 1.20
C CYS A 76 -2.42 -7.88 2.66
N ALA A 77 -3.40 -8.15 3.53
CA ALA A 77 -3.26 -7.97 4.96
C ALA A 77 -2.38 -9.07 5.57
N VAL A 78 -1.36 -8.72 6.35
CA VAL A 78 -0.52 -9.71 7.07
C VAL A 78 -1.04 -10.05 8.46
N ARG A 79 -2.00 -9.25 8.96
CA ARG A 79 -2.73 -9.47 10.21
C ARG A 79 -4.13 -8.87 10.09
N ASP A 80 -4.97 -9.11 11.08
CA ASP A 80 -6.28 -8.45 11.15
C ASP A 80 -6.13 -6.92 11.22
N ILE A 81 -6.96 -6.23 10.44
CA ILE A 81 -7.01 -4.77 10.36
C ILE A 81 -8.41 -4.30 10.76
N GLN A 82 -8.48 -3.44 11.78
CA GLN A 82 -9.74 -2.94 12.31
C GLN A 82 -10.30 -1.78 11.47
N PRO A 83 -11.62 -1.54 11.46
CA PRO A 83 -12.17 -0.32 10.87
C PRO A 83 -11.48 0.93 11.44
N GLY A 84 -11.06 1.84 10.56
CA GLY A 84 -10.35 3.07 10.90
C GLY A 84 -8.84 2.92 11.11
N GLU A 85 -8.30 1.69 11.07
CA GLU A 85 -6.87 1.46 11.16
C GLU A 85 -6.16 1.84 9.83
N GLU A 86 -5.01 2.51 9.94
CA GLU A 86 -4.18 2.87 8.80
C GLU A 86 -3.46 1.63 8.25
N ILE A 87 -3.52 1.46 6.94
CA ILE A 87 -2.87 0.38 6.21
C ILE A 87 -1.45 0.84 5.89
N THR A 88 -0.48 0.07 6.39
CA THR A 88 0.94 0.38 6.30
C THR A 88 1.73 -0.85 5.85
N HIS A 89 2.88 -0.61 5.22
CA HIS A 89 3.81 -1.64 4.77
C HIS A 89 5.24 -1.34 5.21
N ASP A 90 6.10 -2.35 5.19
CA ASP A 90 7.52 -2.17 5.40
C ASP A 90 8.20 -1.91 4.05
N TYR A 91 8.88 -0.76 3.90
CA TYR A 91 9.63 -0.42 2.69
C TYR A 91 10.87 -1.31 2.50
N ASN A 92 11.29 -2.06 3.53
CA ASN A 92 12.50 -2.88 3.51
C ASN A 92 12.23 -4.38 3.32
N GLN A 93 10.96 -4.79 3.16
CA GLN A 93 10.59 -6.17 2.87
C GLN A 93 9.79 -6.24 1.56
N GLY A 94 10.53 -6.36 0.47
CA GLY A 94 10.13 -6.75 -0.88
C GLY A 94 11.20 -7.66 -1.46
#